data_AF-A0A962IDB6-F1
#
_entry.id   AF-A0A962IDB6-F1
#
_cell.length_a   1.000
_cell.length_b   1.000
_cell.length_c   1.000
_cell.angle_alpha   90.00
_cell.angle_beta   90.00
_cell.angle_gamma   90.00
#
_symmetry.space_group_name_H-M   'P 1'
#
loop_
_entity.id
_entity.type
_entity.pdbx_description
1 polymer ?
#
loop_
_entity_poly.entity_id
_entity_poly.type
_entity_poly.pdbx_seq_one_letter_code
_entity_poly.pdbx_strand_id
1 'polypeptide(L)'
;MKRILLLALTNFAVVAVLFISWNIIQSVFGIRLSGNFTGIAIMALIFGFGGSFISLFMSKWMAKRSMGVQIIESPGSQQERWLVDVVRRQAEKSGIGMPEVGIFHSPDPNAFATGANRNNALVAVS
;
A
#
# COMPACT_ATOMS: atom_id res chain seq x y z
N MET A 1 -10.08 8.83 16.42
CA MET A 1 -9.31 8.42 17.62
C MET A 1 -9.05 6.92 17.68
N LYS A 2 -10.06 6.03 17.60
CA LYS A 2 -9.86 4.56 17.67
C LYS A 2 -8.83 3.99 16.67
N ARG A 3 -8.84 4.44 15.41
CA ARG A 3 -7.90 3.95 14.36
C ARG A 3 -6.43 4.28 14.66
N ILE A 4 -6.16 5.49 15.16
CA ILE A 4 -4.80 5.94 15.50
C ILE A 4 -4.30 5.19 16.73
N LEU A 5 -5.16 5.00 17.72
CA LEU A 5 -4.83 4.22 18.92
C LEU A 5 -4.51 2.76 18.57
N LEU A 6 -5.35 2.11 17.76
CA LEU A 6 -5.12 0.73 17.32
C LEU A 6 -3.82 0.62 16.51
N LEU A 7 -3.54 1.57 15.62
CA LEU A 7 -2.26 1.61 14.87
C LEU A 7 -1.06 1.70 15.83
N ALA A 8 -1.11 2.58 16.82
CA ALA A 8 -0.04 2.73 17.80
C ALA A 8 0.14 1.46 18.65
N LEU A 9 -0.96 0.86 19.13
CA LEU A 9 -0.95 -0.39 19.88
C LEU A 9 -0.34 -1.54 19.08
N THR A 10 -0.74 -1.70 17.81
CA THR A 10 -0.19 -2.75 16.95
C THR A 10 1.31 -2.57 16.72
N ASN A 11 1.77 -1.34 16.44
CA ASN A 11 3.19 -1.06 16.31
C ASN A 11 3.96 -1.36 17.61
N PHE A 12 3.40 -0.99 18.76
CA PHE A 12 4.00 -1.31 20.06
C PHE A 12 4.06 -2.82 20.31
N ALA A 13 3.00 -3.56 19.98
CA ALA A 13 2.96 -5.02 20.10
C ALA A 13 4.04 -5.68 19.24
N VAL A 14 4.26 -5.20 18.00
CA VAL A 14 5.35 -5.69 17.14
C VAL A 14 6.71 -5.46 17.79
N VAL A 15 6.97 -4.26 18.33
CA VAL A 15 8.22 -3.95 19.04
C VAL A 15 8.40 -4.86 20.28
N ALA A 16 7.33 -5.12 21.02
CA ALA A 16 7.37 -6.02 22.17
C ALA A 16 7.72 -7.47 21.77
N VAL A 17 7.11 -7.98 20.69
CA VAL A 17 7.42 -9.33 20.18
C VAL A 17 8.89 -9.41 19.74
N LEU A 18 9.40 -8.39 19.05
CA LEU A 18 10.82 -8.32 18.67
C LEU A 18 11.73 -8.31 19.90
N PHE A 19 11.39 -7.52 20.93
CA PHE A 19 12.15 -7.47 22.18
C PHE A 19 12.16 -8.83 22.89
N ILE A 20 11.02 -9.50 23.00
CA ILE A 20 10.92 -10.82 23.65
C ILE A 20 11.73 -11.86 22.87
N SER A 21 11.53 -11.92 21.54
CA SER A 21 12.26 -12.84 20.65
C SER A 21 13.77 -12.64 20.76
N TRP A 22 14.19 -11.38 20.79
CA TRP A 22 15.59 -11.00 20.94
C TRP A 22 16.19 -11.49 22.27
N ASN A 23 15.50 -11.29 23.39
CA ASN A 23 15.95 -11.77 24.70
C ASN A 23 16.07 -13.30 24.75
N ILE A 24 15.11 -14.03 24.16
CA ILE A 24 15.14 -15.49 24.09
C ILE A 24 16.35 -15.97 23.28
N ILE A 25 16.58 -15.39 22.10
CA ILE A 25 17.72 -15.75 21.24
C ILE A 25 19.04 -15.51 21.96
N GLN A 26 19.23 -14.36 22.62
CA GLN A 26 20.46 -14.08 23.36
C GLN A 26 20.68 -15.08 24.51
N SER A 27 19.62 -15.43 25.23
CA SER A 27 19.70 -16.39 26.34
C SER A 27 20.01 -17.81 25.89
N VAL A 28 19.45 -18.25 24.75
CA VAL A 28 19.59 -19.63 24.26
C VAL A 28 20.93 -19.83 23.54
N PHE A 29 21.35 -18.85 22.73
CA PHE A 29 22.56 -18.96 21.91
C PHE A 29 23.82 -18.38 22.59
N GLY A 30 23.68 -17.72 23.74
CA GLY A 30 24.79 -17.10 24.47
C GLY A 30 25.45 -15.93 23.74
N ILE A 31 24.81 -15.41 22.68
CA ILE A 31 25.36 -14.33 21.86
C ILE A 31 25.05 -13.00 22.53
N ARG A 32 26.09 -12.30 23.01
CA ARG A 32 25.99 -10.89 23.41
C ARG A 32 26.32 -10.01 22.22
N LEU A 33 25.28 -9.58 21.48
CA LEU A 33 25.46 -8.58 20.44
C LEU A 33 25.73 -7.21 21.10
N SER A 34 27.00 -6.86 21.24
CA SER A 34 27.45 -5.50 21.54
C SER A 34 27.35 -4.66 20.27
N GLY A 35 26.16 -4.10 20.02
CA GLY A 35 25.88 -3.26 18.86
C GLY A 35 25.54 -1.82 19.25
N ASN A 36 25.82 -0.87 18.36
CA ASN A 36 25.30 0.49 18.48
C ASN A 36 23.80 0.49 18.16
N PHE A 37 22.97 0.24 19.18
CA PHE A 37 21.51 0.20 19.07
C PHE A 37 20.94 1.52 18.52
N THR A 38 21.55 2.65 18.84
CA THR A 38 21.16 3.97 18.31
C THR A 38 21.35 4.03 16.79
N GLY A 39 22.50 3.57 16.29
CA GLY A 39 22.78 3.51 14.86
C GLY A 39 21.82 2.56 14.11
N ILE A 40 21.54 1.39 14.68
CA ILE A 40 20.58 0.43 14.11
C ILE A 40 19.16 1.01 14.11
N ALA A 41 18.76 1.70 15.19
CA ALA A 41 17.44 2.32 15.29
C ALA A 41 17.24 3.45 14.26
N ILE A 42 18.25 4.32 14.08
CA ILE A 42 18.22 5.37 13.05
C ILE A 42 18.14 4.73 11.65
N MET A 43 18.94 3.70 11.39
CA MET A 43 18.90 2.97 10.13
C MET A 43 17.53 2.34 9.88
N ALA A 44 16.98 1.65 10.87
CA ALA A 44 15.66 1.03 10.79
C ALA A 44 14.55 2.06 10.55
N LEU A 45 14.64 3.25 11.16
CA LEU A 45 13.69 4.33 10.93
C LEU A 45 13.77 4.83 9.48
N ILE A 46 14.97 5.13 8.99
CA ILE A 46 15.18 5.62 7.62
C ILE A 46 14.72 4.58 6.59
N PHE A 47 15.12 3.32 6.76
CA PHE A 47 14.77 2.25 5.81
C PHE A 47 13.31 1.83 5.93
N GLY A 48 12.76 1.74 7.15
CA GLY A 48 11.37 1.38 7.38
C GLY A 48 10.40 2.42 6.83
N PHE A 49 10.55 3.68 7.26
CA PHE A 49 9.69 4.76 6.77
C PHE A 49 10.02 5.10 5.31
N GLY A 50 11.30 5.27 4.96
CA GLY A 50 11.72 5.59 3.60
C GLY A 50 11.25 4.54 2.58
N GLY A 51 11.43 3.26 2.89
CA GLY A 51 10.96 2.15 2.06
C GLY A 51 9.44 2.16 1.88
N SER A 52 8.68 2.49 2.93
CA SER A 52 7.21 2.59 2.83
C SER A 52 6.75 3.72 1.89
N PHE A 53 7.42 4.87 1.91
CA PHE A 53 7.11 5.98 0.99
C PHE A 53 7.45 5.60 -0.45
N ILE A 54 8.63 5.01 -0.68
CA ILE A 54 9.02 4.52 -2.01
C ILE A 54 8.00 3.51 -2.54
N SER A 55 7.60 2.56 -1.70
CA SER A 55 6.57 1.56 -2.03
C SER A 55 5.24 2.23 -2.40
N LEU A 56 4.80 3.23 -1.62
CA LEU A 56 3.58 3.99 -1.90
C LEU A 56 3.67 4.71 -3.26
N PHE A 57 4.78 5.38 -3.56
CA PHE A 57 4.96 6.06 -4.85
C PHE A 57 4.99 5.09 -6.04
N MET A 58 5.54 3.89 -5.85
CA MET A 58 5.59 2.86 -6.88
C MET A 58 4.28 2.07 -7.03
N SER A 59 3.38 2.13 -6.05
CA SER A 59 2.20 1.27 -5.94
C SER A 59 1.34 1.23 -7.22
N LYS A 60 1.06 2.39 -7.83
CA LYS A 60 0.27 2.49 -9.05
C LYS A 60 0.94 1.79 -10.24
N TRP A 61 2.23 2.02 -10.44
CA TRP A 61 2.98 1.37 -11.52
C TRP A 61 3.06 -0.14 -11.32
N MET A 62 3.34 -0.56 -10.07
CA MET A 62 3.43 -1.96 -9.70
C MET A 62 2.09 -2.68 -9.92
N ALA A 63 0.97 -2.06 -9.51
CA ALA A 63 -0.36 -2.64 -9.69
C ALA A 63 -0.73 -2.82 -11.18
N LYS A 64 -0.45 -1.82 -12.03
CA LYS A 64 -0.69 -1.93 -13.48
C LYS A 64 0.07 -3.09 -14.09
N ARG A 65 1.36 -3.21 -13.76
CA ARG A 65 2.25 -4.20 -14.35
C ARG A 65 2.02 -5.62 -13.82
N SER A 66 1.79 -5.76 -12.51
CA SER A 66 1.60 -7.07 -11.87
C SER A 66 0.27 -7.72 -12.21
N MET A 67 -0.82 -6.94 -12.24
CA MET A 67 -2.16 -7.45 -12.57
C MET A 67 -2.46 -7.44 -14.08
N GLY A 68 -1.56 -6.89 -14.90
CA GLY A 68 -1.78 -6.77 -16.34
C GLY A 68 -2.96 -5.85 -16.69
N VAL A 69 -3.10 -4.74 -15.96
CA VAL A 69 -4.24 -3.82 -16.14
C VAL A 69 -4.18 -3.17 -17.51
N GLN A 70 -5.26 -3.31 -18.28
CA GLN A 70 -5.49 -2.63 -19.55
C GLN A 70 -6.25 -1.32 -19.27
N ILE A 71 -5.64 -0.19 -19.60
CA ILE A 71 -6.23 1.13 -19.35
C ILE A 71 -7.22 1.48 -20.45
N ILE A 72 -8.39 1.97 -20.06
CA ILE A 72 -9.43 2.44 -20.97
C ILE A 72 -9.12 3.89 -21.33
N GLU A 73 -8.43 4.11 -22.46
CA GLU A 73 -8.19 5.47 -22.99
C GLU A 73 -9.42 6.03 -23.71
N SER A 74 -10.12 5.18 -24.46
CA SER A 74 -11.35 5.52 -25.19
C SER A 74 -12.33 4.35 -25.09
N PRO A 75 -13.49 4.54 -24.46
CA PRO A 75 -14.44 3.45 -24.25
C PRO A 75 -15.00 2.86 -25.56
N GLY A 76 -14.64 1.62 -25.85
CA GLY A 76 -15.09 0.87 -27.03
C GLY A 76 -16.46 0.21 -26.84
N SER A 77 -16.84 -0.09 -25.60
CA SER A 77 -18.11 -0.75 -25.25
C SER A 77 -19.01 0.10 -24.34
N GLN A 78 -20.29 -0.27 -24.25
CA GLN A 78 -21.23 0.41 -23.35
C GLN A 78 -20.87 0.19 -21.87
N GLN A 79 -20.32 -0.98 -21.55
CA GLN A 79 -19.87 -1.37 -20.21
C GLN A 79 -18.66 -0.54 -19.76
N GLU A 80 -17.68 -0.34 -20.64
CA GLU A 80 -16.54 0.54 -20.38
C GLU A 80 -16.99 1.99 -20.18
N ARG A 81 -17.91 2.49 -21.02
CA ARG A 81 -18.49 3.84 -20.85
C ARG A 81 -19.15 3.99 -19.49
N TRP A 82 -19.99 3.03 -19.13
CA TRP A 82 -20.66 3.03 -17.84
C TRP A 82 -19.66 3.04 -16.69
N LEU A 83 -18.61 2.22 -16.76
CA LEU A 83 -17.58 2.14 -15.72
C LEU A 83 -16.83 3.48 -15.58
N VAL A 84 -16.36 4.05 -16.69
CA VAL A 84 -15.66 5.35 -16.68
C VAL A 84 -16.57 6.44 -16.12
N ASP A 85 -17.85 6.46 -16.49
CA ASP A 85 -18.81 7.44 -16.00
C ASP A 85 -19.11 7.28 -14.51
N VAL A 86 -19.20 6.05 -14.01
CA VAL A 86 -19.36 5.77 -12.58
C VAL A 86 -18.17 6.30 -11.80
N VAL A 87 -16.95 5.98 -12.23
CA VAL A 87 -15.73 6.46 -11.58
C VAL A 87 -15.64 7.98 -11.63
N ARG A 88 -15.97 8.60 -12.77
CA ARG A 88 -15.98 10.06 -12.92
C ARG A 88 -16.92 10.73 -11.91
N ARG A 89 -18.16 10.26 -11.81
CA ARG A 89 -19.13 10.78 -10.84
C ARG A 89 -18.66 10.60 -9.40
N GLN A 90 -17.99 9.50 -9.07
CA GLN A 90 -17.44 9.27 -7.72
C GLN A 90 -16.26 10.20 -7.43
N ALA A 91 -15.38 10.42 -8.42
CA ALA A 91 -14.23 11.30 -8.31
C ALA A 91 -14.68 12.76 -8.09
N GLU A 92 -15.65 13.23 -8.86
CA GLU A 92 -16.25 14.56 -8.73
C GLU A 92 -16.89 14.76 -7.34
N LYS A 93 -17.71 13.80 -6.90
CA LYS A 93 -18.32 13.83 -5.55
C LYS A 93 -17.29 13.86 -4.42
N SER A 94 -16.15 13.22 -4.63
CA SER A 94 -15.06 13.16 -3.65
C SER A 94 -14.07 14.33 -3.78
N GLY A 95 -14.26 15.21 -4.76
CA GLY A 95 -13.35 16.33 -5.05
C GLY A 95 -11.93 15.86 -5.35
N ILE A 96 -11.76 14.76 -6.09
CA ILE A 96 -10.46 14.24 -6.53
C ILE A 96 -10.34 14.29 -8.06
N GLY A 97 -9.10 14.38 -8.55
CA GLY A 97 -8.82 14.24 -9.97
C GLY A 97 -9.28 12.88 -10.51
N MET A 98 -9.65 12.83 -11.80
CA MET A 98 -10.11 11.62 -12.45
C MET A 98 -9.03 10.52 -12.39
N PRO A 99 -9.30 9.38 -11.73
CA PRO A 99 -8.38 8.25 -11.74
C PRO A 99 -8.27 7.65 -13.13
N GLU A 100 -7.13 7.00 -13.42
CA GLU A 100 -7.06 6.06 -14.53
C GLU A 100 -8.05 4.92 -14.27
N VAL A 101 -8.78 4.50 -15.30
CA VAL A 101 -9.72 3.38 -15.21
C VAL A 101 -9.20 2.25 -16.09
N GLY A 102 -9.15 1.05 -15.56
CA GLY A 102 -8.70 -0.11 -16.30
C GLY A 102 -9.45 -1.39 -15.98
N ILE A 103 -9.22 -2.40 -16.81
CA ILE A 103 -9.74 -3.75 -16.66
C ILE A 103 -8.55 -4.70 -16.54
N PHE A 104 -8.65 -5.71 -15.68
CA PHE A 104 -7.67 -6.79 -15.59
C PHE A 104 -8.36 -8.14 -15.63
N HIS A 105 -7.64 -9.20 -15.97
CA HIS A 105 -8.24 -10.53 -16.03
C HIS A 105 -8.11 -11.26 -14.70
N SER A 106 -9.25 -11.68 -14.15
CA SER A 106 -9.35 -12.54 -12.98
C SER A 106 -10.54 -13.48 -13.17
N PRO A 107 -10.46 -14.75 -12.72
CA PRO A 107 -11.60 -15.67 -12.74
C PRO A 107 -12.71 -15.23 -11.78
N ASP A 108 -12.34 -14.50 -10.72
CA ASP A 108 -13.27 -14.02 -9.70
C ASP A 108 -13.55 -12.52 -9.87
N PRO A 109 -14.80 -12.04 -9.67
CA PRO A 109 -15.12 -10.63 -9.69
C PRO A 109 -14.37 -9.86 -8.61
N ASN A 110 -13.57 -8.88 -9.00
CA ASN A 110 -12.73 -8.10 -8.09
C ASN A 110 -12.56 -6.65 -8.58
N ALA A 111 -12.29 -5.75 -7.63
CA ALA A 111 -12.00 -4.35 -7.90
C ALA A 111 -10.99 -3.82 -6.88
N PHE A 112 -10.04 -2.99 -7.33
CA PHE A 112 -9.10 -2.32 -6.45
C PHE A 112 -8.80 -0.90 -6.91
N ALA A 113 -8.30 -0.08 -5.98
CA ALA A 113 -7.86 1.28 -6.25
C ALA A 113 -6.52 1.56 -5.57
N THR A 114 -5.63 2.27 -6.25
CA THR A 114 -4.30 2.63 -5.71
C THR A 114 -3.76 3.93 -6.30
N GLY A 115 -2.92 4.63 -5.55
CA GLY A 115 -2.26 5.86 -5.99
C GLY A 115 -1.77 6.70 -4.82
N ALA A 116 -0.50 7.10 -4.86
CA ALA A 116 0.10 7.95 -3.84
C ALA A 116 -0.51 9.37 -3.81
N ASN A 117 -0.98 9.86 -4.95
CA ASN A 117 -1.61 11.17 -5.08
C ASN A 117 -3.09 10.99 -5.40
N ARG A 118 -3.95 11.63 -4.59
CA ARG A 118 -5.42 11.61 -4.77
C ARG A 118 -5.87 12.05 -6.17
N ASN A 119 -5.10 12.90 -6.84
CA ASN A 119 -5.40 13.40 -8.18
C ASN A 119 -4.71 12.60 -9.30
N ASN A 120 -3.99 11.54 -8.95
CA ASN A 120 -3.31 10.66 -9.90
C ASN A 120 -3.40 9.19 -9.41
N ALA A 121 -4.63 8.70 -9.31
CA ALA A 121 -4.93 7.34 -8.87
C ALA A 121 -5.22 6.40 -10.06
N LEU A 122 -5.44 5.13 -9.74
CA LEU A 122 -5.90 4.07 -10.62
C LEU A 122 -7.07 3.35 -9.94
N VAL A 123 -8.12 3.05 -10.70
CA VAL A 123 -9.20 2.13 -10.35
C VAL A 123 -9.24 1.03 -11.41
N ALA A 124 -9.22 -0.23 -10.98
CA ALA A 124 -9.26 -1.36 -11.89
C ALA A 124 -10.29 -2.40 -11.44
N VAL A 125 -10.95 -3.04 -12.41
CA VAL A 125 -11.97 -4.08 -12.19
C VAL A 125 -11.70 -5.30 -13.07
N SER A 126 -12.20 -6.48 -12.68
CA SER A 126 -12.08 -7.73 -13.45
C SER A 126 -13.41 -8.34 -13.83
#